data_AF-A0A5C5WYS6-F1
#
_entry.id   AF-A0A5C5WYS6-F1
#
_cell.length_a   1.000
_cell.length_b   1.000
_cell.length_c   1.000
_cell.angle_alpha   90.00
_cell.angle_beta   90.00
_cell.angle_gamma   90.00
#
_symmetry.space_group_name_H-M   'P 1'
#
loop_
_entity.id
_entity.type
_entity.pdbx_description
1 polymer ?
#
loop_
_entity_poly.entity_id
_entity_poly.type
_entity_poly.pdbx_seq_one_letter_code
_entity_poly.pdbx_strand_id
1 'polypeptide(L)'
;MHLPSARLFALTVVTLHFAQAASAQTLWYSDLNAARKVAMETNRPILCHFGAEWCGPCQLMEREVFPTQQVREKLGSSVVGVKIDVNQRPELARRFGVHQFPMDLFLEPNGTQLLRTTGFKSTSEYVALMMRANTRYSDLLAQRQPKPSTSPEIAADQSESTIRPAGQQSVMLDGYCPVTLWKTRRWEKGNSRWQVEFKGQVFHMASEQERDDFRLTPDRYTPQFLGCDPVIAWETDRAVPGDTRFGAFYDEQLYLFSSDDNRKRFKSEPDRYVQAEVVLSVDQIERVIK
;
A
#
# COMPACT_ATOMS: atom_id res chain seq x y z
N MET A 1 76.95 -36.51 12.17
CA MET A 1 75.61 -35.95 12.49
C MET A 1 75.28 -34.92 11.40
N HIS A 2 74.50 -35.32 10.40
CA HIS A 2 74.06 -34.44 9.29
C HIS A 2 72.54 -34.24 9.41
N LEU A 3 72.11 -32.97 9.35
CA LEU A 3 70.71 -32.53 9.32
C LEU A 3 70.02 -32.88 7.99
N PRO A 4 68.69 -33.12 7.95
CA PRO A 4 67.95 -33.17 6.71
C PRO A 4 67.35 -31.79 6.37
N SER A 5 67.48 -31.45 5.09
CA SER A 5 66.93 -30.28 4.39
C SER A 5 65.40 -30.26 4.36
N ALA A 6 64.79 -29.19 4.85
CA ALA A 6 63.36 -28.91 4.71
C ALA A 6 63.03 -28.42 3.30
N ARG A 7 62.09 -29.08 2.62
CA ARG A 7 61.52 -28.64 1.34
C ARG A 7 60.32 -27.74 1.61
N LEU A 8 60.39 -26.49 1.17
CA LEU A 8 59.30 -25.52 1.18
C LEU A 8 58.33 -25.85 0.02
N PHE A 9 57.09 -26.23 0.32
CA PHE A 9 56.01 -26.29 -0.68
C PHE A 9 55.25 -24.95 -0.63
N ALA A 10 55.40 -24.13 -1.67
CA ALA A 10 54.56 -22.94 -1.86
C ALA A 10 53.20 -23.38 -2.41
N LEU A 11 52.14 -23.19 -1.62
CA LEU A 11 50.77 -23.51 -1.98
C LEU A 11 50.13 -22.29 -2.66
N THR A 12 50.04 -22.29 -3.99
CA THR A 12 49.34 -21.25 -4.75
C THR A 12 47.83 -21.46 -4.62
N VAL A 13 47.17 -20.65 -3.80
CA VAL A 13 45.70 -20.69 -3.66
C VAL A 13 45.08 -19.96 -4.86
N VAL A 14 44.60 -20.73 -5.84
CA VAL A 14 43.80 -20.21 -6.96
C VAL A 14 42.37 -19.99 -6.44
N THR A 15 42.03 -18.73 -6.13
CA THR A 15 40.66 -18.36 -5.75
C THR A 15 39.76 -18.33 -7.00
N LEU A 16 39.05 -19.43 -7.28
CA LEU A 16 37.95 -19.43 -8.26
C LEU A 16 36.88 -18.44 -7.82
N HIS A 17 36.75 -17.33 -8.54
CA HIS A 17 35.63 -16.41 -8.38
C HIS A 17 34.42 -17.02 -9.11
N PHE A 18 33.54 -17.68 -8.35
CA PHE A 18 32.23 -18.07 -8.86
C PHE A 18 31.40 -16.80 -9.07
N ALA A 19 31.32 -16.33 -10.31
CA ALA A 19 30.32 -15.34 -10.70
C ALA A 19 28.94 -15.99 -10.58
N GLN A 20 28.22 -15.63 -9.52
CA GLN A 20 26.83 -16.03 -9.33
C GLN A 20 25.98 -15.36 -10.41
N ALA A 21 25.66 -16.11 -11.46
CA ALA A 21 24.65 -15.69 -12.43
C ALA A 21 23.30 -15.59 -11.69
N ALA A 22 22.81 -14.36 -11.52
CA ALA A 22 21.49 -14.10 -10.97
C ALA A 22 20.45 -14.81 -11.85
N SER A 23 19.72 -15.74 -11.23
CA SER A 23 18.57 -16.42 -11.83
C SER A 23 17.59 -15.36 -12.36
N ALA A 24 17.27 -15.43 -13.65
CA ALA A 24 16.26 -14.61 -14.30
C ALA A 24 14.90 -14.93 -13.67
N GLN A 25 14.51 -14.13 -12.69
CA GLN A 25 13.21 -14.21 -12.02
C GLN A 25 12.10 -13.97 -13.04
N THR A 26 11.01 -14.70 -12.88
CA THR A 26 9.76 -14.60 -13.63
C THR A 26 9.38 -13.13 -13.87
N LEU A 27 9.45 -12.67 -15.12
CA LEU A 27 9.27 -11.24 -15.46
C LEU A 27 7.82 -10.76 -15.27
N TRP A 28 6.85 -11.67 -15.36
CA TRP A 28 5.42 -11.42 -15.18
C TRP A 28 4.86 -12.32 -14.09
N TYR A 29 4.28 -11.71 -13.06
CA TYR A 29 3.51 -12.40 -12.03
C TYR A 29 2.10 -12.72 -12.57
N SER A 30 1.46 -13.75 -12.00
CA SER A 30 0.04 -14.08 -12.21
C SER A 30 -0.84 -13.76 -10.99
N ASP A 31 -0.20 -13.36 -9.89
CA ASP A 31 -0.85 -12.99 -8.64
C ASP A 31 -0.46 -11.55 -8.27
N LEU A 32 -1.49 -10.71 -8.08
CA LEU A 32 -1.30 -9.30 -7.76
C LEU A 32 -0.69 -9.09 -6.38
N ASN A 33 -0.93 -9.99 -5.41
CA ASN A 33 -0.36 -9.85 -4.06
C ASN A 33 1.13 -10.16 -4.06
N ALA A 34 1.54 -11.20 -4.80
CA ALA A 34 2.95 -11.51 -5.01
C ALA A 34 3.69 -10.35 -5.69
N ALA A 35 3.12 -9.80 -6.77
CA ALA A 35 3.68 -8.64 -7.46
C ALA A 35 3.81 -7.42 -6.53
N ARG A 36 2.79 -7.19 -5.70
CA ARG A 36 2.78 -6.09 -4.72
C ARG A 36 3.91 -6.19 -3.71
N LYS A 37 4.14 -7.38 -3.14
CA LYS A 37 5.22 -7.59 -2.17
C LYS A 37 6.57 -7.21 -2.77
N VAL A 38 6.84 -7.67 -3.99
CA VAL A 38 8.07 -7.36 -4.72
C VAL A 38 8.16 -5.87 -5.07
N ALA A 39 7.05 -5.25 -5.44
CA ALA A 39 6.99 -3.82 -5.74
C ALA A 39 7.34 -2.95 -4.51
N MET A 40 6.89 -3.34 -3.32
CA MET A 40 7.27 -2.70 -2.05
C MET A 40 8.77 -2.88 -1.76
N GLU A 41 9.28 -4.10 -1.85
CA GLU A 41 10.69 -4.41 -1.56
C GLU A 41 11.67 -3.72 -2.52
N THR A 42 11.23 -3.48 -3.75
CA THR A 42 12.07 -2.90 -4.81
C THR A 42 11.82 -1.43 -5.07
N ASN A 43 10.90 -0.79 -4.34
CA ASN A 43 10.46 0.60 -4.58
C ASN A 43 10.10 0.86 -6.05
N ARG A 44 9.25 -0.01 -6.62
CA ARG A 44 8.77 0.09 -8.00
C ARG A 44 7.25 0.13 -8.04
N PRO A 45 6.64 0.79 -9.03
CA PRO A 45 5.21 0.65 -9.26
C PRO A 45 4.90 -0.72 -9.90
N ILE A 46 3.66 -1.14 -9.77
CA ILE A 46 3.09 -2.35 -10.37
C ILE A 46 2.50 -2.00 -11.73
N LEU A 47 2.75 -2.83 -12.75
CA LEU A 47 2.06 -2.80 -14.03
C LEU A 47 1.08 -3.98 -14.09
N CYS A 48 -0.22 -3.69 -14.01
CA CYS A 48 -1.28 -4.68 -14.15
C CYS A 48 -1.80 -4.71 -15.59
N HIS A 49 -1.52 -5.77 -16.33
CA HIS A 49 -2.07 -6.00 -17.66
C HIS A 49 -3.33 -6.87 -17.57
N PHE A 50 -4.49 -6.28 -17.86
CA PHE A 50 -5.77 -7.00 -17.93
C PHE A 50 -6.05 -7.46 -19.36
N GLY A 51 -6.27 -8.76 -19.52
CA GLY A 51 -6.54 -9.37 -20.81
C GLY A 51 -7.27 -10.70 -20.69
N ALA A 52 -7.42 -11.39 -21.82
CA ALA A 52 -8.01 -12.73 -21.92
C ALA A 52 -7.46 -13.45 -23.16
N GLU A 53 -7.57 -14.78 -23.19
CA GLU A 53 -7.16 -15.58 -24.35
C GLU A 53 -7.94 -15.24 -25.63
N TRP A 54 -9.24 -14.93 -25.49
CA TRP A 54 -10.12 -14.53 -26.58
C TRP A 54 -9.88 -13.09 -27.07
N CYS A 55 -9.03 -12.31 -26.41
CA CYS A 55 -8.74 -10.93 -26.79
C CYS A 55 -7.60 -10.88 -27.83
N GLY A 56 -7.97 -10.73 -29.11
CA GLY A 56 -7.01 -10.65 -30.22
C GLY A 56 -5.89 -9.62 -30.04
N PRO A 57 -6.18 -8.34 -29.69
CA PRO A 57 -5.13 -7.35 -29.45
C PRO A 57 -4.25 -7.67 -28.24
N CYS A 58 -4.76 -8.37 -27.22
CA CYS A 58 -3.96 -8.83 -26.09
C CYS A 58 -2.95 -9.89 -26.56
N GLN A 59 -3.39 -10.87 -27.35
CA GLN A 59 -2.54 -11.90 -27.96
C GLN A 59 -1.48 -11.30 -28.90
N LEU A 60 -1.79 -10.19 -29.56
CA LEU A 60 -0.83 -9.45 -30.37
C LEU A 60 0.31 -8.88 -29.51
N MET A 61 -0.01 -8.25 -28.37
CA MET A 61 0.99 -7.74 -27.42
C MET A 61 1.84 -8.86 -26.80
N GLU A 62 1.22 -10.00 -26.47
CA GLU A 62 1.90 -11.20 -25.98
C GLU A 62 2.97 -11.72 -26.94
N ARG A 63 2.69 -11.67 -28.25
CA ARG A 63 3.62 -12.16 -29.28
C ARG A 63 4.67 -11.13 -29.67
N GLU A 64 4.29 -9.86 -29.80
CA GLU A 64 5.11 -8.87 -30.50
C GLU A 64 5.74 -7.82 -29.57
N VAL A 65 5.20 -7.63 -28.37
CA VAL A 65 5.57 -6.51 -27.48
C VAL A 65 6.25 -7.02 -26.21
N PHE A 66 5.59 -7.88 -25.43
CA PHE A 66 6.10 -8.36 -24.15
C PHE A 66 7.42 -9.15 -24.24
N PRO A 67 7.68 -9.96 -25.28
CA PRO A 67 8.94 -10.71 -25.40
C PRO A 67 10.15 -9.84 -25.77
N THR A 68 9.92 -8.60 -26.23
CA THR A 68 11.01 -7.72 -26.69
C THR A 68 11.97 -7.41 -25.55
N GLN A 69 13.26 -7.35 -25.88
CA GLN A 69 14.31 -7.05 -24.89
C GLN A 69 14.03 -5.74 -24.14
N GLN A 70 13.57 -4.71 -24.83
CA GLN A 70 13.26 -3.40 -24.25
C GLN A 70 12.18 -3.49 -23.16
N VAL A 71 11.12 -4.29 -23.37
CA VAL A 71 10.09 -4.50 -22.35
C VAL A 71 10.60 -5.35 -21.20
N ARG A 72 11.29 -6.46 -21.50
CA ARG A 72 11.83 -7.35 -20.46
C ARG A 72 12.84 -6.66 -19.57
N GLU A 73 13.65 -5.76 -20.10
CA GLU A 73 14.59 -4.97 -19.31
C GLU A 73 13.87 -4.06 -18.33
N LYS A 74 12.71 -3.50 -18.70
CA LYS A 74 11.93 -2.61 -17.81
C LYS A 74 11.12 -3.38 -16.76
N LEU A 75 10.73 -4.61 -17.06
CA LEU A 75 10.16 -5.52 -16.08
C LEU A 75 11.23 -5.87 -15.03
N GLY A 76 10.93 -5.63 -13.76
CA GLY A 76 11.86 -5.80 -12.66
C GLY A 76 12.92 -4.72 -12.51
N SER A 77 13.14 -3.82 -13.49
CA SER A 77 14.07 -2.67 -13.38
C SER A 77 13.39 -1.30 -13.38
N SER A 78 12.12 -1.20 -13.76
CA SER A 78 11.33 0.03 -13.72
C SER A 78 9.91 -0.21 -13.22
N VAL A 79 9.33 -1.38 -13.48
CA VAL A 79 8.00 -1.76 -12.98
C VAL A 79 7.98 -3.23 -12.58
N VAL A 80 7.08 -3.63 -11.67
CA VAL A 80 6.78 -5.05 -11.41
C VAL A 80 5.55 -5.43 -12.22
N GLY A 81 5.70 -6.30 -13.22
CA GLY A 81 4.61 -6.69 -14.12
C GLY A 81 3.74 -7.83 -13.56
N VAL A 82 2.42 -7.69 -13.64
CA VAL A 82 1.44 -8.74 -13.38
C VAL A 82 0.45 -8.83 -14.53
N LYS A 83 0.15 -10.06 -14.97
CA LYS A 83 -0.91 -10.34 -15.94
C LYS A 83 -2.14 -10.87 -15.22
N ILE A 84 -3.29 -10.33 -15.59
CA ILE A 84 -4.58 -10.67 -14.99
C ILE A 84 -5.50 -11.15 -16.10
N ASP A 85 -5.83 -12.44 -16.06
CA ASP A 85 -6.89 -13.00 -16.89
C ASP A 85 -8.24 -12.65 -16.28
N VAL A 86 -9.04 -11.88 -17.02
CA VAL A 86 -10.35 -11.42 -16.55
C VAL A 86 -11.40 -12.51 -16.49
N ASN A 87 -11.19 -13.66 -17.15
CA ASN A 87 -12.06 -14.83 -16.98
C ASN A 87 -11.82 -15.49 -15.61
N GLN A 88 -10.56 -15.47 -15.14
CA GLN A 88 -10.17 -16.10 -13.87
C GLN A 88 -10.35 -15.14 -12.68
N ARG A 89 -10.25 -13.83 -12.90
CA ARG A 89 -10.38 -12.79 -11.85
C ARG A 89 -11.35 -11.66 -12.23
N PRO A 90 -12.63 -11.97 -12.54
CA PRO A 90 -13.61 -10.97 -12.95
C PRO A 90 -13.91 -9.93 -11.86
N GLU A 91 -13.82 -10.31 -10.59
CA GLU A 91 -13.98 -9.40 -9.45
C GLU A 91 -12.91 -8.32 -9.41
N LEU A 92 -11.67 -8.66 -9.78
CA LEU A 92 -10.55 -7.74 -9.80
C LEU A 92 -10.70 -6.73 -10.94
N ALA A 93 -11.11 -7.21 -12.13
CA ALA A 93 -11.44 -6.35 -13.26
C ALA A 93 -12.55 -5.36 -12.91
N ARG A 94 -13.63 -5.82 -12.28
CA ARG A 94 -14.75 -4.95 -11.82
C ARG A 94 -14.28 -3.91 -10.82
N ARG A 95 -13.49 -4.31 -9.82
CA ARG A 95 -12.99 -3.41 -8.77
C ARG A 95 -12.17 -2.26 -9.35
N PHE A 96 -11.41 -2.50 -10.40
CA PHE A 96 -10.60 -1.49 -11.07
C PHE A 96 -11.30 -0.79 -12.26
N GLY A 97 -12.61 -1.03 -12.47
CA GLY A 97 -13.36 -0.43 -13.56
C GLY A 97 -12.84 -0.82 -14.95
N VAL A 98 -12.35 -2.05 -15.10
CA VAL A 98 -11.81 -2.59 -16.35
C VAL A 98 -12.95 -3.17 -17.17
N HIS A 99 -13.24 -2.53 -18.31
CA HIS A 99 -14.35 -2.90 -19.20
C HIS A 99 -13.94 -3.01 -20.68
N GLN A 100 -12.67 -2.74 -21.01
CA GLN A 100 -12.12 -2.79 -22.36
C GLN A 100 -10.76 -3.47 -22.30
N PHE A 101 -10.40 -4.23 -23.35
CA PHE A 101 -9.18 -5.04 -23.37
C PHE A 101 -8.34 -4.82 -24.64
N PRO A 102 -7.01 -4.88 -24.54
CA PRO A 102 -6.23 -4.89 -23.29
C PRO A 102 -6.40 -3.57 -22.52
N MET A 103 -6.24 -3.63 -21.20
CA MET A 103 -6.14 -2.43 -20.36
C MET A 103 -4.97 -2.60 -19.40
N ASP A 104 -4.09 -1.61 -19.34
CA ASP A 104 -3.00 -1.58 -18.37
C ASP A 104 -3.27 -0.52 -17.31
N LEU A 105 -3.08 -0.91 -16.06
CA LEU A 105 -3.07 -0.01 -14.91
C LEU A 105 -1.68 -0.02 -14.29
N PHE A 106 -1.11 1.17 -14.12
CA PHE A 106 0.11 1.35 -13.34
C PHE A 106 -0.30 1.78 -11.95
N LEU A 107 0.06 0.99 -10.95
CA LEU A 107 -0.35 1.17 -9.57
C LEU A 107 0.86 1.39 -8.67
N GLU A 108 0.68 2.14 -7.60
CA GLU A 108 1.54 2.06 -6.44
C GLU A 108 1.34 0.73 -5.71
N PRO A 109 2.28 0.27 -4.86
CA PRO A 109 2.09 -0.96 -4.11
C PRO A 109 0.89 -0.96 -3.15
N ASN A 110 0.44 0.20 -2.70
CA ASN A 110 -0.79 0.35 -1.92
C ASN A 110 -2.08 0.18 -2.77
N GLY A 111 -1.99 0.22 -4.11
CA GLY A 111 -3.11 0.10 -5.06
C GLY A 111 -3.54 1.37 -5.82
N THR A 112 -2.86 2.50 -5.65
CA THR A 112 -3.23 3.84 -6.14
C THR A 112 -2.86 3.89 -7.59
N GLN A 113 -3.81 4.29 -8.41
CA GLN A 113 -3.60 4.35 -9.83
C GLN A 113 -2.73 5.55 -10.21
N LEU A 114 -1.51 5.26 -10.67
CA LEU A 114 -0.60 6.25 -11.24
C LEU A 114 -1.01 6.63 -12.66
N LEU A 115 -1.32 5.63 -13.49
CA LEU A 115 -1.66 5.79 -14.91
C LEU A 115 -2.59 4.66 -15.35
N ARG A 116 -3.37 4.91 -16.39
CA ARG A 116 -4.14 3.88 -17.10
C ARG A 116 -4.02 4.04 -18.61
N THR A 117 -4.11 2.93 -19.34
CA THR A 117 -4.22 2.96 -20.80
C THR A 117 -5.05 1.78 -21.30
N THR A 118 -5.59 1.91 -22.51
CA THR A 118 -6.42 0.89 -23.16
C THR A 118 -5.96 0.63 -24.57
N GLY A 119 -6.26 -0.56 -25.06
CA GLY A 119 -5.94 -0.99 -26.41
C GLY A 119 -4.46 -1.30 -26.62
N PHE A 120 -4.16 -1.82 -27.80
CA PHE A 120 -2.81 -2.20 -28.21
C PHE A 120 -1.79 -1.07 -28.02
N LYS A 121 -0.55 -1.44 -27.69
CA LYS A 121 0.61 -0.53 -27.63
C LYS A 121 1.77 -1.14 -28.39
N SER A 122 2.44 -0.34 -29.20
CA SER A 122 3.76 -0.71 -29.73
C SER A 122 4.79 -0.78 -28.61
N THR A 123 5.92 -1.44 -28.86
CA THR A 123 7.02 -1.58 -27.89
C THR A 123 7.51 -0.25 -27.33
N SER A 124 7.71 0.76 -28.19
CA SER A 124 8.19 2.07 -27.77
C SER A 124 7.17 2.80 -26.88
N GLU A 125 5.89 2.74 -27.24
CA GLU A 125 4.80 3.29 -26.41
C GLU A 125 4.72 2.60 -25.05
N TYR A 126 4.83 1.27 -25.04
CA TYR A 126 4.73 0.48 -23.81
C TYR A 126 5.89 0.77 -22.85
N VAL A 127 7.12 0.85 -23.37
CA VAL A 127 8.31 1.25 -22.60
C VAL A 127 8.18 2.69 -22.09
N ALA A 128 7.69 3.62 -22.92
CA ALA A 128 7.46 5.00 -22.50
C ALA A 128 6.45 5.09 -21.35
N LEU A 129 5.39 4.29 -21.39
CA LEU A 129 4.40 4.19 -20.31
C LEU A 129 5.02 3.65 -19.01
N MET A 130 5.81 2.57 -19.09
CA MET A 130 6.54 2.03 -17.93
C MET A 130 7.47 3.05 -17.30
N MET A 131 8.26 3.75 -18.11
CA MET A 131 9.16 4.78 -17.63
C MET A 131 8.41 5.95 -17.00
N ARG A 132 7.32 6.41 -17.63
CA ARG A 132 6.49 7.49 -17.08
C ARG A 132 5.86 7.11 -15.74
N ALA A 133 5.39 5.88 -15.59
CA ALA A 133 4.88 5.36 -14.33
C ALA A 133 5.98 5.32 -13.26
N ASN A 134 7.16 4.81 -13.62
CA ASN A 134 8.29 4.72 -12.69
C ASN A 134 8.81 6.09 -12.24
N THR A 135 8.92 7.06 -13.16
CA THR A 135 9.28 8.44 -12.82
C THR A 135 8.24 9.04 -11.86
N ARG A 136 6.95 8.93 -12.20
CA ARG A 136 5.88 9.44 -11.34
C ARG A 136 5.93 8.81 -9.95
N TYR A 137 6.12 7.50 -9.86
CA TYR A 137 6.24 6.81 -8.58
C TYR A 137 7.49 7.24 -7.80
N SER A 138 8.63 7.37 -8.47
CA SER A 138 9.88 7.83 -7.85
C SER A 138 9.76 9.25 -7.32
N ASP A 139 9.09 10.15 -8.04
CA ASP A 139 8.82 11.52 -7.60
C ASP A 139 7.92 11.53 -6.36
N LEU A 140 6.89 10.68 -6.32
CA LEU A 140 6.02 10.52 -5.15
C LEU A 140 6.82 9.99 -3.95
N LEU A 141 7.67 8.96 -4.15
CA LEU A 141 8.56 8.46 -3.09
C LEU A 141 9.52 9.54 -2.58
N ALA A 142 10.10 10.36 -3.46
CA ALA A 142 11.00 11.45 -3.08
C ALA A 142 10.27 12.54 -2.29
N GLN A 143 9.01 12.85 -2.64
CA GLN A 143 8.18 13.80 -1.90
C GLN A 143 7.76 13.29 -0.52
N ARG A 144 7.59 11.98 -0.36
CA ARG A 144 7.29 11.31 0.91
C ARG A 144 8.47 11.25 1.87
N GLN A 145 9.70 11.31 1.35
CA GLN A 145 10.89 11.38 2.19
C GLN A 145 11.05 12.80 2.77
N PRO A 146 11.24 12.95 4.10
CA PRO A 146 11.38 14.27 4.70
C PRO A 146 12.63 14.96 4.13
N LYS A 147 12.42 16.09 3.45
CA LYS A 147 13.49 16.96 2.97
C LYS A 147 14.35 17.39 4.18
N PRO A 148 15.70 17.37 4.11
CA PRO A 148 16.53 17.92 5.17
C PRO A 148 16.17 19.39 5.34
N SER A 149 15.74 19.75 6.54
CA SER A 149 15.38 21.12 6.91
C SER A 149 16.60 22.02 6.81
N THR A 150 16.64 22.89 5.80
CA THR A 150 17.40 24.15 5.87
C THR A 150 16.52 25.15 6.60
N SER A 151 16.70 25.26 7.91
CA SER A 151 15.99 26.23 8.75
C SER A 151 16.62 27.61 8.58
N PRO A 152 15.86 28.67 8.26
CA PRO A 152 16.14 29.99 8.79
C PRO A 152 15.55 30.05 10.20
N GLU A 153 16.43 30.38 11.14
CA GLU A 153 16.16 30.84 12.49
C GLU A 153 15.06 31.92 12.52
N ILE A 154 14.08 31.80 13.42
CA ILE A 154 13.54 32.89 14.28
C ILE A 154 12.52 32.29 15.29
N ALA A 155 12.89 32.46 16.57
CA ALA A 155 12.10 32.71 17.77
C ALA A 155 10.82 31.89 18.08
N ALA A 156 10.99 30.97 19.05
CA ALA A 156 10.20 30.82 20.27
C ALA A 156 8.70 31.16 20.24
N ASP A 157 7.88 30.10 20.29
CA ASP A 157 6.80 30.03 21.28
C ASP A 157 6.64 28.56 21.73
N GLN A 158 6.51 28.39 23.04
CA GLN A 158 6.49 27.10 23.70
C GLN A 158 5.06 26.54 23.69
N SER A 159 4.83 25.47 22.93
CA SER A 159 3.80 24.50 23.26
C SER A 159 4.37 23.11 23.12
N GLU A 160 4.54 22.52 24.30
CA GLU A 160 5.14 21.25 24.64
C GLU A 160 4.55 20.09 23.82
N SER A 161 5.24 19.73 22.73
CA SER A 161 5.04 18.43 22.07
C SER A 161 5.59 17.36 22.99
N THR A 162 4.71 16.81 23.82
CA THR A 162 5.01 15.62 24.63
C THR A 162 5.17 14.44 23.67
N ILE A 163 6.42 14.14 23.33
CA ILE A 163 6.80 12.86 22.74
C ILE A 163 6.39 11.80 23.76
N ARG A 164 5.30 11.08 23.50
CA ARG A 164 4.88 9.92 24.31
C ARG A 164 5.85 8.76 24.06
N PRO A 165 6.41 8.13 25.12
CA PRO A 165 7.31 7.01 24.97
C PRO A 165 6.59 5.79 24.38
N ALA A 166 7.29 5.02 23.55
CA ALA A 166 6.82 3.78 22.96
C ALA A 166 6.45 2.77 24.06
N GLY A 167 5.18 2.36 24.12
CA GLY A 167 4.68 1.36 25.07
C GLY A 167 3.23 1.53 25.54
N GLN A 168 2.55 2.61 25.18
CA GLN A 168 1.16 2.86 25.60
C GLN A 168 0.20 2.62 24.43
N GLN A 169 -0.51 1.49 24.44
CA GLN A 169 -1.55 1.18 23.44
C GLN A 169 -2.60 2.30 23.44
N SER A 170 -2.73 2.97 22.30
CA SER A 170 -3.63 4.11 22.12
C SER A 170 -5.08 3.63 22.05
N VAL A 171 -5.88 3.97 23.07
CA VAL A 171 -7.33 3.74 23.05
C VAL A 171 -7.95 4.61 21.94
N MET A 172 -8.58 3.98 20.96
CA MET A 172 -9.22 4.67 19.84
C MET A 172 -10.51 5.36 20.24
N LEU A 173 -10.90 6.34 19.42
CA LEU A 173 -12.16 7.07 19.56
C LEU A 173 -12.34 7.69 20.94
N ASP A 174 -11.27 8.09 21.62
CA ASP A 174 -11.30 8.63 22.99
C ASP A 174 -12.06 7.72 23.98
N GLY A 175 -12.08 6.41 23.71
CA GLY A 175 -12.81 5.41 24.50
C GLY A 175 -14.33 5.40 24.27
N TYR A 176 -14.86 6.05 23.24
CA TYR A 176 -16.25 5.89 22.82
C TYR A 176 -16.47 4.53 22.15
N CYS A 177 -17.66 3.97 22.34
CA CYS A 177 -18.03 2.69 21.77
C CYS A 177 -18.36 2.84 20.28
N PRO A 178 -17.60 2.20 19.37
CA PRO A 178 -17.86 2.32 17.94
C PRO A 178 -19.17 1.63 17.52
N VAL A 179 -19.61 0.59 18.24
CA VAL A 179 -20.85 -0.13 17.91
C VAL A 179 -22.08 0.70 18.24
N THR A 180 -22.13 1.33 19.41
CA THR A 180 -23.25 2.25 19.75
C THR A 180 -23.21 3.49 18.88
N LEU A 181 -22.01 4.00 18.55
CA LEU A 181 -21.85 5.10 17.61
C LEU A 181 -22.40 4.75 16.22
N TRP A 182 -22.15 3.54 15.72
CA TRP A 182 -22.69 3.09 14.44
C TRP A 182 -24.22 2.90 14.49
N LYS A 183 -24.73 2.22 15.52
CA LYS A 183 -26.17 1.92 15.68
C LYS A 183 -27.03 3.17 15.93
N THR A 184 -26.55 4.07 16.78
CA THR A 184 -27.36 5.16 17.34
C THR A 184 -26.90 6.55 16.89
N ARG A 185 -25.74 6.65 16.23
CA ARG A 185 -25.09 7.91 15.83
C ARG A 185 -24.78 8.84 17.01
N ARG A 186 -24.58 8.28 18.21
CA ARG A 186 -24.23 9.01 19.44
C ARG A 186 -22.90 8.52 20.01
N TRP A 187 -22.11 9.48 20.50
CA TRP A 187 -20.85 9.23 21.20
C TRP A 187 -21.13 8.75 22.63
N GLU A 188 -21.38 7.46 22.79
CA GLU A 188 -21.54 6.83 24.10
C GLU A 188 -20.22 6.22 24.57
N LYS A 189 -19.83 6.47 25.83
CA LYS A 189 -18.56 5.96 26.35
C LYS A 189 -18.60 4.44 26.48
N GLY A 190 -17.55 3.81 25.97
CA GLY A 190 -17.29 2.40 26.22
C GLY A 190 -16.70 2.19 27.62
N ASN A 191 -16.73 0.94 28.07
CA ASN A 191 -16.15 0.50 29.32
C ASN A 191 -14.85 -0.26 29.03
N SER A 192 -13.76 0.04 29.76
CA SER A 192 -12.49 -0.67 29.62
C SER A 192 -12.59 -2.15 29.97
N ARG A 193 -13.58 -2.56 30.77
CA ARG A 193 -13.92 -3.98 31.01
C ARG A 193 -14.26 -4.73 29.72
N TRP A 194 -14.83 -4.04 28.74
CA TRP A 194 -15.29 -4.61 27.48
C TRP A 194 -14.44 -4.11 26.31
N GLN A 195 -13.12 -4.22 26.42
CA GLN A 195 -12.21 -3.80 25.36
C GLN A 195 -11.96 -4.90 24.31
N VAL A 196 -11.75 -4.48 23.07
CA VAL A 196 -11.34 -5.35 21.96
C VAL A 196 -10.16 -4.70 21.25
N GLU A 197 -9.14 -5.50 20.94
CA GLU A 197 -8.03 -5.09 20.08
C GLU A 197 -8.31 -5.51 18.64
N PHE A 198 -8.14 -4.57 17.70
CA PHE A 198 -8.27 -4.82 16.27
C PHE A 198 -7.31 -3.93 15.49
N LYS A 199 -6.52 -4.51 14.58
CA LYS A 199 -5.47 -3.82 13.80
C LYS A 199 -4.49 -3.00 14.66
N GLY A 200 -4.10 -3.55 15.82
CA GLY A 200 -3.18 -2.89 16.78
C GLY A 200 -3.81 -1.71 17.54
N GLN A 201 -5.13 -1.52 17.43
CA GLN A 201 -5.88 -0.45 18.08
C GLN A 201 -6.82 -1.03 19.14
N VAL A 202 -6.98 -0.35 20.27
CA VAL A 202 -7.86 -0.77 21.36
C VAL A 202 -9.17 0.02 21.30
N PHE A 203 -10.30 -0.68 21.28
CA PHE A 203 -11.64 -0.11 21.31
C PHE A 203 -12.38 -0.53 22.57
N HIS A 204 -13.09 0.39 23.21
CA HIS A 204 -13.93 0.09 24.38
C HIS A 204 -15.39 -0.08 23.96
N MET A 205 -16.07 -1.09 24.49
CA MET A 205 -17.48 -1.37 24.17
C MET A 205 -18.39 -0.96 25.31
N ALA A 206 -19.61 -0.54 25.00
CA ALA A 206 -20.58 -0.10 26.00
C ALA A 206 -21.04 -1.25 26.90
N SER A 207 -21.26 -2.44 26.32
CA SER A 207 -21.57 -3.67 27.03
C SER A 207 -20.88 -4.90 26.43
N GLU A 208 -21.08 -6.04 27.07
CA GLU A 208 -20.67 -7.34 26.55
C GLU A 208 -21.32 -7.66 25.18
N GLN A 209 -22.59 -7.28 24.97
CA GLN A 209 -23.27 -7.50 23.70
C GLN A 209 -22.60 -6.71 22.57
N GLU A 210 -22.28 -5.43 22.77
CA GLU A 210 -21.57 -4.63 21.76
C GLU A 210 -20.17 -5.18 21.47
N ARG A 211 -19.49 -5.76 22.46
CA ARG A 211 -18.20 -6.42 22.25
C ARG A 211 -18.33 -7.62 21.32
N ASP A 212 -19.38 -8.41 21.50
CA ASP A 212 -19.60 -9.60 20.69
C ASP A 212 -20.03 -9.20 19.27
N ASP A 213 -20.88 -8.17 19.12
CA ASP A 213 -21.22 -7.57 17.82
C ASP A 213 -19.96 -7.06 17.08
N PHE A 214 -19.08 -6.34 17.79
CA PHE A 214 -17.83 -5.83 17.23
C PHE A 214 -16.93 -6.96 16.71
N ARG A 215 -16.81 -8.06 17.47
CA ARG A 215 -15.97 -9.20 17.06
C ARG A 215 -16.48 -9.92 15.82
N LEU A 216 -17.80 -9.92 15.59
CA LEU A 216 -18.40 -10.54 14.42
C LEU A 216 -18.09 -9.76 13.13
N THR A 217 -18.11 -8.42 13.18
CA THR A 217 -17.93 -7.56 12.00
C THR A 217 -17.10 -6.30 12.31
N PRO A 218 -15.83 -6.43 12.72
CA PRO A 218 -15.05 -5.31 13.27
C PRO A 218 -14.84 -4.17 12.26
N ASP A 219 -14.59 -4.50 10.98
CA ASP A 219 -14.38 -3.50 9.93
C ASP A 219 -15.59 -2.56 9.74
N ARG A 220 -16.82 -2.99 10.10
CA ARG A 220 -18.03 -2.16 10.03
C ARG A 220 -18.04 -1.03 11.06
N TYR A 221 -17.38 -1.24 12.20
CA TYR A 221 -17.44 -0.35 13.34
C TYR A 221 -16.18 0.52 13.47
N THR A 222 -15.09 0.13 12.81
CA THR A 222 -13.83 0.85 12.88
C THR A 222 -13.80 2.07 11.96
N PRO A 223 -13.15 3.16 12.35
CA PRO A 223 -12.90 4.27 11.45
C PRO A 223 -12.10 3.85 10.23
N GLN A 224 -12.46 4.39 9.07
CA GLN A 224 -11.67 4.28 7.86
C GLN A 224 -10.33 5.02 8.03
N PHE A 225 -9.35 4.67 7.19
CA PHE A 225 -7.99 5.21 7.25
C PHE A 225 -7.34 5.06 8.63
N LEU A 226 -7.71 4.00 9.37
CA LEU A 226 -7.28 3.77 10.75
C LEU A 226 -7.56 4.97 11.68
N GLY A 227 -8.54 5.80 11.33
CA GLY A 227 -8.90 7.03 12.04
C GLY A 227 -8.07 8.26 11.65
N CYS A 228 -7.27 8.20 10.58
CA CYS A 228 -6.58 9.38 10.04
C CYS A 228 -7.52 10.24 9.17
N ASP A 229 -7.19 11.52 9.06
CA ASP A 229 -7.91 12.47 8.21
C ASP A 229 -7.74 12.12 6.72
N PRO A 230 -8.82 11.73 6.01
CA PRO A 230 -8.72 11.31 4.62
C PRO A 230 -8.45 12.48 3.67
N VAL A 231 -8.78 13.72 4.04
CA VAL A 231 -8.45 14.90 3.22
C VAL A 231 -6.96 15.16 3.27
N ILE A 232 -6.35 15.12 4.46
CA ILE A 232 -4.90 15.30 4.60
C ILE A 232 -4.14 14.13 3.98
N ALA A 233 -4.62 12.90 4.19
CA ALA A 233 -4.04 11.71 3.57
C ALA A 233 -4.10 11.81 2.04
N TRP A 234 -5.24 12.24 1.47
CA TRP A 234 -5.38 12.43 0.04
C TRP A 234 -4.51 13.56 -0.53
N GLU A 235 -4.45 14.70 0.15
CA GLU A 235 -3.81 15.91 -0.38
C GLU A 235 -2.32 16.00 -0.14
N THR A 236 -1.86 15.39 0.95
CA THR A 236 -0.47 15.54 1.41
C THR A 236 0.22 14.22 1.71
N ASP A 237 -0.49 13.10 1.60
CA ASP A 237 0.01 11.74 1.89
C ASP A 237 0.57 11.59 3.32
N ARG A 238 0.08 12.43 4.24
CA ARG A 238 0.42 12.38 5.66
C ARG A 238 -0.67 11.69 6.45
N ALA A 239 -0.26 10.73 7.28
CA ALA A 239 -1.11 10.13 8.29
C ALA A 239 -1.26 11.08 9.48
N VAL A 240 -2.25 11.96 9.42
CA VAL A 240 -2.61 12.83 10.55
C VAL A 240 -3.83 12.23 11.24
N PRO A 241 -3.75 11.88 12.54
CA PRO A 241 -4.89 11.37 13.28
C PRO A 241 -6.06 12.36 13.25
N GLY A 242 -7.25 11.85 12.97
CA GLY A 242 -8.49 12.60 13.09
C GLY A 242 -8.98 12.64 14.53
N ASP A 243 -9.90 13.56 14.80
CA ASP A 243 -10.44 13.84 16.12
C ASP A 243 -11.93 13.47 16.18
N THR A 244 -12.38 12.87 17.28
CA THR A 244 -13.80 12.47 17.45
C THR A 244 -14.76 13.66 17.41
N ARG A 245 -14.30 14.87 17.76
CA ARG A 245 -15.07 16.12 17.62
C ARG A 245 -15.46 16.42 16.17
N PHE A 246 -14.64 15.95 15.23
CA PHE A 246 -14.85 16.13 13.81
C PHE A 246 -15.12 14.80 13.12
N GLY A 247 -16.00 13.93 13.66
CA GLY A 247 -16.43 12.73 12.94
C GLY A 247 -17.47 13.01 11.85
N ALA A 248 -17.47 12.19 10.79
CA ALA A 248 -18.58 12.11 9.83
C ALA A 248 -18.79 10.68 9.33
N PHE A 249 -20.02 10.35 8.97
CA PHE A 249 -20.36 9.09 8.30
C PHE A 249 -20.59 9.33 6.81
N TYR A 250 -20.08 8.42 5.98
CA TYR A 250 -20.35 8.34 4.55
C TYR A 250 -20.33 6.86 4.13
N ASP A 251 -21.32 6.43 3.34
CA ASP A 251 -21.53 5.03 2.96
C ASP A 251 -21.49 4.04 4.15
N GLU A 252 -22.21 4.37 5.23
CA GLU A 252 -22.22 3.65 6.51
C GLU A 252 -20.87 3.55 7.26
N GLN A 253 -19.79 4.12 6.72
CA GLN A 253 -18.45 4.09 7.30
C GLN A 253 -18.13 5.37 8.07
N LEU A 254 -17.35 5.23 9.15
CA LEU A 254 -16.91 6.35 9.98
C LEU A 254 -15.58 6.92 9.47
N TYR A 255 -15.53 8.24 9.30
CA TYR A 255 -14.32 9.01 9.01
C TYR A 255 -14.07 10.03 10.11
N LEU A 256 -12.80 10.22 10.46
CA LEU A 256 -12.37 11.23 11.44
C LEU A 256 -11.53 12.28 10.72
N PHE A 257 -11.62 13.53 11.17
CA PHE A 257 -10.91 14.65 10.56
C PHE A 257 -10.11 15.40 11.63
N SER A 258 -8.97 15.97 11.28
CA SER A 258 -8.16 16.75 12.22
C SER A 258 -8.72 18.16 12.43
N SER A 259 -9.62 18.61 11.53
CA SER A 259 -10.29 19.92 11.61
C SER A 259 -11.72 19.86 11.05
N ASP A 260 -12.55 20.82 11.46
CA ASP A 260 -13.90 20.97 10.93
C ASP A 260 -13.91 21.36 9.44
N ASP A 261 -12.90 22.10 8.98
CA ASP A 261 -12.78 22.49 7.57
C ASP A 261 -12.53 21.28 6.67
N ASN A 262 -11.65 20.36 7.08
CA ASN A 262 -11.42 19.11 6.34
C ASN A 262 -12.70 18.27 6.29
N ARG A 263 -13.44 18.18 7.40
CA ARG A 263 -14.74 17.49 7.44
C ARG A 263 -15.74 18.11 6.45
N LYS A 264 -15.81 19.44 6.35
CA LYS A 264 -16.69 20.13 5.40
C LYS A 264 -16.28 19.86 3.95
N ARG A 265 -14.98 19.91 3.65
CA ARG A 265 -14.43 19.60 2.32
C ARG A 265 -14.69 18.16 1.91
N PHE A 266 -14.56 17.23 2.84
CA PHE A 266 -14.95 15.84 2.62
C PHE A 266 -16.45 15.72 2.32
N LYS A 267 -17.31 16.37 3.09
CA LYS A 267 -18.77 16.30 2.89
C LYS A 267 -19.22 16.89 1.55
N SER A 268 -18.50 17.85 0.97
CA SER A 268 -18.86 18.43 -0.34
C SER A 268 -18.51 17.51 -1.51
N GLU A 269 -17.43 16.72 -1.41
CA GLU A 269 -16.96 15.81 -2.47
C GLU A 269 -16.44 14.49 -1.87
N PRO A 270 -17.26 13.68 -1.18
CA PRO A 270 -16.77 12.54 -0.40
C PRO A 270 -16.11 11.46 -1.28
N ASP A 271 -16.69 11.18 -2.45
CA ASP A 271 -16.15 10.25 -3.46
C ASP A 271 -14.69 10.54 -3.85
N ARG A 272 -14.26 11.80 -3.76
CA ARG A 272 -12.89 12.22 -4.05
C ARG A 272 -11.88 11.69 -3.04
N TYR A 273 -12.27 11.59 -1.77
CA TYR A 273 -11.37 11.28 -0.65
C TYR A 273 -11.49 9.83 -0.19
N VAL A 274 -12.62 9.17 -0.48
CA VAL A 274 -12.84 7.74 -0.15
C VAL A 274 -12.19 6.79 -1.15
N GLN A 275 -11.66 7.29 -2.28
CA GLN A 275 -10.87 6.50 -3.23
C GLN A 275 -9.43 6.22 -2.76
N ALA A 276 -9.02 6.68 -1.57
CA ALA A 276 -7.73 6.35 -1.01
C ALA A 276 -7.67 4.88 -0.56
N GLU A 277 -6.54 4.26 -0.84
CA GLU A 277 -6.30 2.84 -0.63
C GLU A 277 -6.47 2.44 0.83
N VAL A 278 -6.83 1.17 1.00
CA VAL A 278 -6.80 0.48 2.28
C VAL A 278 -5.40 0.60 2.90
N VAL A 279 -5.27 1.43 3.93
CA VAL A 279 -4.12 1.43 4.84
C VAL A 279 -4.16 0.09 5.59
N LEU A 280 -3.40 -0.89 5.11
CA LEU A 280 -3.23 -2.17 5.79
C LEU A 280 -2.08 -2.07 6.81
N SER A 281 -2.33 -2.53 8.03
CA SER A 281 -1.31 -2.69 9.07
C SER A 281 -0.54 -3.99 8.91
N VAL A 282 0.69 -4.01 9.44
CA VAL A 282 1.69 -5.10 9.36
C VAL A 282 1.16 -6.44 9.93
N ASP A 283 0.15 -6.42 10.80
CA ASP A 283 -0.31 -7.60 11.56
C ASP A 283 -1.22 -8.57 10.78
N GLN A 284 -1.68 -8.23 9.57
CA GLN A 284 -2.54 -9.12 8.79
C GLN A 284 -1.79 -10.21 7.99
N ILE A 285 -0.46 -10.33 8.16
CA ILE A 285 0.39 -11.26 7.42
C ILE A 285 0.52 -12.65 8.09
N GLU A 286 0.17 -12.83 9.37
CA GLU A 286 0.48 -14.10 10.08
C GLU A 286 -0.67 -15.13 10.24
N ARG A 287 -1.92 -14.90 9.78
CA ARG A 287 -3.03 -15.83 10.07
C ARG A 287 -3.71 -16.52 8.89
N VAL A 288 -3.02 -16.71 7.76
CA VAL A 288 -3.50 -17.62 6.68
C VAL A 288 -2.53 -18.79 6.44
N ILE A 289 -1.65 -19.08 7.41
CA ILE A 289 -0.95 -20.37 7.47
C ILE A 289 -1.37 -21.07 8.76
N LYS A 290 -2.60 -21.58 8.76
CA LYS A 290 -2.99 -22.86 9.35
C LYS A 290 -4.22 -23.39 8.64
#